data_AF-A0A7Y8V462-F1
#
_entry.id   AF-A0A7Y8V462-F1
#
_cell.length_a   1.000
_cell.length_b   1.000
_cell.length_c   1.000
_cell.angle_alpha   90.00
_cell.angle_beta   90.00
_cell.angle_gamma   90.00
#
_symmetry.space_group_name_H-M   'P 1'
#
loop_
_entity.id
_entity.type
_entity.pdbx_description
1 polymer ?
#
loop_
_entity_poly.entity_id
_entity_poly.type
_entity_poly.pdbx_seq_one_letter_code
_entity_poly.pdbx_strand_id
1 'polypeptide(L)'
;MTNRYARVLLCIACAVLLMSCQPKEKREADKNIYPLTGLEADGNVQQRPLAVVVNNHPKARPQSGLSKADIVIEALSEGPITRFLAIYQSEMPEAAGPVRSAREYFIDLALGFDGLLVHHGWSPGAKNRLKSGDSDHINGMDYDGSLFWRTDFREAPHNSYTSFKNIKKAADDKGYSMKARTEPYTFQTARAASSGTPYSARLDYGTKNVTNNVEYGYDKKAGGYVRTSDGMLTTDLETEEPVVLQNILIVEAEHQVKDTDGRRDIDLRSGGQGLLLQNGEVRQVDWKNEDGRIIPVKDGKTVPFVPGKTWINIIPDLSKVSISKGEGV
;
A
#
# COMPACT_ATOMS: atom_id res chain seq x y z
N MET A 1 34.64 71.71 63.23
CA MET A 1 33.80 72.24 62.14
C MET A 1 32.57 71.35 62.00
N THR A 2 31.40 71.97 62.01
CA THR A 2 30.11 71.40 62.41
C THR A 2 29.44 70.54 61.34
N ASN A 3 29.22 69.27 61.70
CA ASN A 3 28.03 68.42 61.52
C ASN A 3 27.17 68.58 60.24
N ARG A 4 26.99 67.49 59.47
CA ARG A 4 25.76 67.19 58.72
C ARG A 4 25.75 65.75 58.17
N TYR A 5 25.08 64.86 58.90
CA TYR A 5 24.58 63.57 58.42
C TYR A 5 23.09 63.50 58.75
N ALA A 6 22.25 63.14 57.77
CA ALA A 6 20.98 62.44 57.97
C ALA A 6 20.17 62.37 56.66
N ARG A 7 20.05 61.18 56.05
CA ARG A 7 18.83 60.34 56.06
C ARG A 7 18.82 59.34 54.90
N VAL A 8 18.37 58.14 55.23
CA VAL A 8 18.35 56.90 54.46
C VAL A 8 16.89 56.45 54.30
N LEU A 9 16.63 55.65 53.25
CA LEU A 9 15.44 54.81 52.93
C LEU A 9 14.21 55.47 52.29
N LEU A 10 13.94 55.11 51.03
CA LEU A 10 12.72 54.35 50.66
C LEU A 10 12.87 53.68 49.27
N CYS A 11 12.66 52.37 49.23
CA CYS A 11 12.60 51.53 48.02
C CYS A 11 11.19 51.51 47.41
N ILE A 12 11.13 51.04 46.16
CA ILE A 12 9.96 50.53 45.39
C ILE A 12 9.12 51.60 44.65
N ALA A 13 9.25 51.65 43.32
CA ALA A 13 8.12 51.50 42.38
C ALA A 13 8.52 51.73 40.90
N CYS A 14 7.99 50.86 40.03
CA CYS A 14 7.72 51.08 38.60
C CYS A 14 8.88 51.12 37.59
N ALA A 15 9.54 49.97 37.43
CA ALA A 15 10.08 49.54 36.13
C ALA A 15 9.18 48.45 35.54
N VAL A 16 8.00 48.83 35.04
CA VAL A 16 7.08 47.93 34.34
C VAL A 16 6.54 48.70 33.14
N LEU A 17 7.04 48.40 31.93
CA LEU A 17 6.35 48.50 30.62
C LEU A 17 7.36 48.42 29.46
N LEU A 18 8.04 47.28 29.35
CA LEU A 18 8.52 46.78 28.05
C LEU A 18 8.25 45.29 28.03
N MET A 19 6.98 44.94 27.85
CA MET A 19 6.60 43.60 27.39
C MET A 19 7.22 43.40 26.01
N SER A 20 8.35 42.70 25.97
CA SER A 20 8.86 42.08 24.75
C SER A 20 7.84 41.05 24.29
N CYS A 21 6.99 41.43 23.34
CA CYS A 21 6.24 40.49 22.54
C CYS A 21 7.24 39.79 21.61
N GLN A 22 7.94 38.77 22.13
CA GLN A 22 8.66 37.86 21.26
C GLN A 22 7.61 37.01 20.53
N PRO A 23 7.63 36.95 19.19
CA PRO A 23 6.80 35.99 18.49
C PRO A 23 7.20 34.60 19.01
N LYS A 24 6.22 33.86 19.54
CA LYS A 24 6.38 32.42 19.76
C LYS A 24 6.71 31.84 18.39
N GLU A 25 7.99 31.54 18.15
CA GLU A 25 8.38 30.56 17.14
C GLU A 25 7.57 29.30 17.48
N LYS A 26 6.51 29.05 16.69
CA LYS A 26 5.99 27.70 16.56
C LYS A 26 7.18 26.88 16.10
N ARG A 27 7.84 26.17 17.01
CA ARG A 27 8.61 24.99 16.64
C ARG A 27 7.64 24.18 15.78
N GLU A 28 7.93 24.08 14.48
CA GLU A 28 7.33 23.03 13.66
C GLU A 28 7.57 21.75 14.45
N ALA A 29 6.49 21.17 14.99
CA ALA A 29 6.58 19.81 15.48
C ALA A 29 7.03 19.00 14.26
N ASP A 30 8.14 18.26 14.38
CA ASP A 30 8.54 17.29 13.37
C ASP A 30 7.31 16.47 13.03
N LYS A 31 6.73 16.72 11.86
CA LYS A 31 5.47 16.08 11.48
C LYS A 31 5.80 14.62 11.22
N ASN A 32 5.16 13.73 11.97
CA ASN A 32 5.27 12.30 11.69
C ASN A 32 4.72 12.04 10.29
N ILE A 33 5.33 11.10 9.59
CA ILE A 33 4.96 10.71 8.22
C ILE A 33 4.58 9.23 8.24
N TYR A 34 3.53 8.86 7.52
CA TYR A 34 3.17 7.46 7.32
C TYR A 34 4.24 6.75 6.47
N PRO A 35 4.87 5.67 6.96
CA PRO A 35 6.02 5.04 6.30
C PRO A 35 5.72 4.48 4.91
N LEU A 36 4.47 4.11 4.62
CA LEU A 36 4.10 3.47 3.35
C LEU A 36 3.51 4.43 2.32
N THR A 37 3.14 5.66 2.73
CA THR A 37 2.54 6.65 1.82
C THR A 37 3.31 7.95 1.74
N GLY A 38 4.18 8.27 2.70
CA GLY A 38 4.88 9.56 2.71
C GLY A 38 3.97 10.74 3.05
N LEU A 39 2.70 10.50 3.43
CA LEU A 39 1.74 11.52 3.83
C LEU A 39 1.92 11.90 5.30
N GLU A 40 1.55 13.12 5.66
CA GLU A 40 1.53 13.59 7.04
C GLU A 40 0.63 12.69 7.90
N ALA A 41 1.10 12.35 9.10
CA ALA A 41 0.40 11.52 10.06
C ALA A 41 -0.02 12.32 11.29
N ASP A 42 -1.27 12.17 11.67
CA ASP A 42 -1.80 12.70 12.92
C ASP A 42 -1.44 11.75 14.07
N GLY A 43 -0.24 11.89 14.63
CA GLY A 43 0.19 11.16 15.82
C GLY A 43 1.13 9.99 15.55
N ASN A 44 0.97 8.89 16.30
CA ASN A 44 1.95 7.80 16.34
C ASN A 44 1.75 6.80 15.18
N VAL A 45 2.80 6.54 14.41
CA VAL A 45 2.82 5.65 13.23
C VAL A 45 3.31 4.22 13.55
N GLN A 46 3.01 3.71 14.75
CA GLN A 46 3.42 2.37 15.20
C GLN A 46 2.44 1.24 14.86
N GLN A 47 1.41 1.53 14.05
CA GLN A 47 0.45 0.51 13.65
C GLN A 47 1.12 -0.51 12.74
N ARG A 48 1.03 -1.80 13.10
CA ARG A 48 1.55 -2.89 12.26
C ARG A 48 0.77 -2.95 10.93
N PRO A 49 1.45 -3.07 9.77
CA PRO A 49 0.77 -3.23 8.50
C PRO A 49 -0.11 -4.48 8.47
N LEU A 50 -1.25 -4.39 7.79
CA LEU A 50 -2.08 -5.55 7.48
C LEU A 50 -1.92 -5.89 6.02
N ALA A 51 -1.60 -7.13 5.70
CA ALA A 51 -1.42 -7.59 4.34
C ALA A 51 -2.56 -8.56 3.98
N VAL A 52 -3.61 -8.04 3.35
CA VAL A 52 -4.81 -8.83 3.03
C VAL A 52 -4.71 -9.38 1.61
N VAL A 53 -4.81 -10.69 1.45
CA VAL A 53 -4.90 -11.33 0.13
C VAL A 53 -6.32 -11.16 -0.40
N VAL A 54 -6.47 -10.31 -1.41
CA VAL A 54 -7.77 -9.94 -1.97
C VAL A 54 -7.99 -10.60 -3.34
N ASN A 55 -9.21 -11.10 -3.53
CA ASN A 55 -9.67 -11.76 -4.74
C ASN A 55 -9.79 -10.76 -5.89
N ASN A 56 -9.13 -11.03 -7.03
CA ASN A 56 -9.30 -10.24 -8.26
C ASN A 56 -9.94 -11.00 -9.45
N HIS A 57 -10.61 -12.12 -9.18
CA HIS A 57 -11.53 -12.73 -10.16
C HIS A 57 -12.65 -11.74 -10.55
N PRO A 58 -13.12 -11.72 -11.81
CA PRO A 58 -14.18 -10.79 -12.25
C PRO A 58 -15.43 -10.76 -11.36
N LYS A 59 -15.90 -11.93 -10.89
CA LYS A 59 -17.06 -12.06 -9.98
C LYS A 59 -16.85 -11.48 -8.57
N ALA A 60 -15.66 -11.00 -8.24
CA ALA A 60 -15.32 -10.38 -6.96
C ALA A 60 -15.07 -8.87 -7.07
N ARG A 61 -15.24 -8.29 -8.27
CA ARG A 61 -15.08 -6.86 -8.50
C ARG A 61 -16.45 -6.16 -8.40
N PRO A 62 -16.54 -4.93 -7.88
CA PRO A 62 -15.49 -4.20 -7.16
C PRO A 62 -15.19 -4.83 -5.78
N GLN A 63 -13.99 -4.60 -5.26
CA GLN A 63 -13.57 -5.07 -3.94
C GLN A 63 -13.87 -4.03 -2.86
N SER A 64 -13.96 -4.46 -1.61
CA SER A 64 -14.11 -3.57 -0.46
C SER A 64 -12.75 -3.23 0.14
N GLY A 65 -12.54 -1.94 0.43
CA GLY A 65 -11.41 -1.44 1.19
C GLY A 65 -10.15 -1.19 0.36
N LEU A 66 -10.15 -1.35 -0.97
CA LEU A 66 -8.95 -1.03 -1.77
C LEU A 66 -8.59 0.46 -1.76
N SER A 67 -9.59 1.34 -1.63
CA SER A 67 -9.38 2.79 -1.51
C SER A 67 -8.61 3.16 -0.25
N LYS A 68 -8.50 2.28 0.75
CA LYS A 68 -7.80 2.49 2.02
C LYS A 68 -6.40 1.90 2.03
N ALA A 69 -6.04 1.08 1.05
CA ALA A 69 -4.70 0.48 1.00
C ALA A 69 -3.64 1.53 0.68
N ASP A 70 -2.49 1.46 1.36
CA ASP A 70 -1.33 2.28 1.06
C ASP A 70 -0.61 1.74 -0.18
N ILE A 71 -0.50 0.41 -0.23
CA ILE A 71 0.14 -0.33 -1.31
C ILE A 71 -0.78 -1.49 -1.72
N VAL A 72 -0.99 -1.66 -3.02
CA VAL A 72 -1.63 -2.86 -3.56
C VAL A 72 -0.64 -3.54 -4.50
N ILE A 73 -0.37 -4.82 -4.26
CA ILE A 73 0.53 -5.63 -5.09
C ILE A 73 -0.30 -6.64 -5.86
N GLU A 74 -0.31 -6.53 -7.19
CA GLU A 74 -1.00 -7.41 -8.12
C GLU A 74 -0.02 -8.41 -8.73
N ALA A 75 -0.34 -9.71 -8.63
CA ALA A 75 0.46 -10.79 -9.22
C ALA A 75 -0.43 -11.92 -9.74
N LEU A 76 0.06 -12.66 -10.74
CA LEU A 76 -0.62 -13.85 -11.26
C LEU A 76 -0.78 -14.91 -10.16
N SER A 77 -1.94 -15.58 -10.12
CA SER A 77 -2.28 -16.59 -9.13
C SER A 77 -2.54 -17.96 -9.75
N GLU A 78 -3.77 -18.27 -10.17
CA GLU A 78 -4.12 -19.48 -10.91
C GLU A 78 -4.34 -19.13 -12.38
N GLY A 79 -3.58 -19.76 -13.28
CA GLY A 79 -3.71 -19.51 -14.72
C GLY A 79 -3.49 -18.02 -15.08
N PRO A 80 -4.44 -17.37 -15.77
CA PRO A 80 -4.36 -15.94 -16.14
C PRO A 80 -4.99 -14.99 -15.10
N ILE A 81 -5.53 -15.50 -13.99
CA ILE A 81 -6.20 -14.67 -12.98
C ILE A 81 -5.16 -14.11 -12.01
N THR A 82 -5.18 -12.80 -11.78
CA THR A 82 -4.37 -12.14 -10.76
C THR A 82 -5.07 -12.15 -9.40
N ARG A 83 -4.28 -11.92 -8.35
CA ARG A 83 -4.76 -11.59 -7.00
C ARG A 83 -4.01 -10.38 -6.49
N PHE A 84 -4.58 -9.74 -5.48
CA PHE A 84 -3.96 -8.60 -4.82
C PHE A 84 -3.45 -8.98 -3.44
N LEU A 85 -2.37 -8.35 -3.02
CA LEU A 85 -2.02 -8.15 -1.62
C LEU A 85 -2.23 -6.67 -1.31
N ALA A 86 -3.30 -6.35 -0.60
CA ALA A 86 -3.60 -5.00 -0.16
C ALA A 86 -2.98 -4.76 1.22
N ILE A 87 -2.08 -3.77 1.30
CA ILE A 87 -1.32 -3.44 2.50
C ILE A 87 -1.86 -2.14 3.10
N TYR A 88 -2.28 -2.23 4.35
CA TYR A 88 -2.90 -1.15 5.12
C TYR A 88 -2.01 -0.77 6.30
N GLN A 89 -1.57 0.49 6.38
CA GLN A 89 -0.84 1.00 7.54
C GLN A 89 -1.33 2.39 7.95
N SER A 90 -1.58 3.29 7.00
CA SER A 90 -2.06 4.65 7.27
C SER A 90 -3.57 4.74 7.50
N GLU A 91 -4.35 3.97 6.74
CA GLU A 91 -5.80 3.89 6.85
C GLU A 91 -6.24 2.43 7.01
N MET A 92 -7.21 2.19 7.88
CA MET A 92 -7.74 0.84 8.14
C MET A 92 -9.16 0.69 7.55
N PRO A 93 -9.44 -0.40 6.82
CA PRO A 93 -10.73 -0.57 6.16
C PRO A 93 -11.81 -1.07 7.14
N GLU A 94 -13.04 -0.58 6.96
CA GLU A 94 -14.22 -1.12 7.65
C GLU A 94 -14.61 -2.50 7.13
N ALA A 95 -14.47 -2.73 5.83
CA ALA A 95 -14.59 -4.03 5.19
C ALA A 95 -13.43 -4.25 4.22
N ALA A 96 -12.86 -5.45 4.23
CA ALA A 96 -11.78 -5.86 3.35
C ALA A 96 -12.14 -7.20 2.69
N GLY A 97 -12.15 -7.22 1.35
CA GLY A 97 -12.37 -8.45 0.60
C GLY A 97 -12.95 -8.25 -0.81
N PRO A 98 -13.34 -9.33 -1.49
CA PRO A 98 -13.35 -10.70 -0.96
C PRO A 98 -11.95 -11.22 -0.65
N VAL A 99 -11.75 -11.86 0.51
CA VAL A 99 -10.47 -12.43 0.92
C VAL A 99 -10.23 -13.76 0.20
N ARG A 100 -8.99 -14.02 -0.20
CA ARG A 100 -8.61 -15.19 -0.98
C ARG A 100 -7.36 -15.88 -0.48
N SER A 101 -7.04 -16.98 -1.15
CA SER A 101 -6.03 -17.93 -0.70
C SER A 101 -4.61 -17.37 -0.83
N ALA A 102 -3.83 -17.56 0.23
CA ALA A 102 -2.42 -17.18 0.25
C ALA A 102 -1.59 -18.02 -0.72
N ARG A 103 -0.51 -17.40 -1.18
CA ARG A 103 0.52 -17.98 -2.05
C ARG A 103 1.88 -17.64 -1.47
N GLU A 104 2.89 -18.43 -1.80
CA GLU A 104 4.23 -18.34 -1.23
C GLU A 104 4.81 -16.93 -1.39
N TYR A 105 4.74 -16.37 -2.60
CA TYR A 105 5.21 -15.00 -2.86
C TYR A 105 4.40 -13.93 -2.11
N PHE A 106 3.12 -14.14 -1.79
CA PHE A 106 2.37 -13.20 -0.94
C PHE A 106 2.80 -13.27 0.54
N ILE A 107 3.29 -14.43 1.01
CA ILE A 107 3.90 -14.54 2.33
C ILE A 107 5.21 -13.73 2.34
N ASP A 108 6.06 -13.91 1.32
CA ASP A 108 7.33 -13.18 1.22
C ASP A 108 7.11 -11.66 1.15
N LEU A 109 6.15 -11.22 0.34
CA LEU A 109 5.78 -9.81 0.24
C LEU A 109 5.23 -9.25 1.56
N ALA A 110 4.36 -9.98 2.26
CA ALA A 110 3.82 -9.53 3.54
C ALA A 110 4.92 -9.41 4.62
N LEU A 111 5.86 -10.36 4.66
CA LEU A 111 7.00 -10.34 5.57
C LEU A 111 7.91 -9.13 5.35
N GLY A 112 8.06 -8.66 4.09
CA GLY A 112 8.83 -7.45 3.80
C GLY A 112 8.31 -6.18 4.48
N PHE A 113 7.07 -6.20 4.99
CA PHE A 113 6.46 -5.10 5.73
C PHE A 113 6.30 -5.39 7.23
N ASP A 114 6.77 -6.54 7.71
CA ASP A 114 6.32 -7.14 8.99
C ASP A 114 4.79 -7.12 9.09
N GLY A 115 4.13 -7.42 7.96
CA GLY A 115 2.68 -7.35 7.84
C GLY A 115 2.00 -8.57 8.44
N LEU A 116 0.90 -8.35 9.17
CA LEU A 116 0.01 -9.43 9.57
C LEU A 116 -0.73 -9.94 8.33
N LEU A 117 -0.43 -11.18 7.91
CA LEU A 117 -1.01 -11.76 6.69
C LEU A 117 -2.45 -12.22 6.94
N VAL A 118 -3.40 -11.71 6.16
CA VAL A 118 -4.81 -12.08 6.24
C VAL A 118 -5.23 -12.74 4.93
N HIS A 119 -5.73 -13.97 4.99
CA HIS A 119 -6.04 -14.76 3.80
C HIS A 119 -7.18 -15.74 4.08
N HIS A 120 -7.74 -16.37 3.04
CA HIS A 120 -8.76 -17.41 3.18
C HIS A 120 -8.38 -18.61 2.30
N GLY A 121 -7.84 -19.65 2.92
CA GLY A 121 -7.22 -20.77 2.22
C GLY A 121 -5.78 -20.49 1.79
N TRP A 122 -5.12 -21.44 1.14
CA TRP A 122 -3.71 -21.38 0.75
C TRP A 122 -3.37 -22.38 -0.36
N SER A 123 -2.23 -22.19 -1.05
CA SER A 123 -1.57 -23.27 -1.81
C SER A 123 -0.94 -24.30 -0.86
N PRO A 124 -0.59 -25.52 -1.34
CA PRO A 124 0.14 -26.49 -0.53
C PRO A 124 1.46 -25.95 0.06
N GLY A 125 2.25 -25.21 -0.72
CA GLY A 125 3.49 -24.62 -0.22
C GLY A 125 3.24 -23.51 0.80
N ALA A 126 2.26 -22.63 0.57
CA ALA A 126 1.87 -21.61 1.54
C ALA A 126 1.36 -22.23 2.86
N LYS A 127 0.59 -23.33 2.79
CA LYS A 127 0.16 -24.09 3.97
C LYS A 127 1.36 -24.58 4.78
N ASN A 128 2.35 -25.19 4.13
CA ASN A 128 3.51 -25.74 4.81
C ASN A 128 4.32 -24.64 5.51
N ARG A 129 4.55 -23.52 4.84
CA ARG A 129 5.26 -22.35 5.39
C ARG A 129 4.53 -21.76 6.60
N LEU A 130 3.24 -21.44 6.45
CA LEU A 130 2.47 -20.81 7.52
C LEU A 130 2.28 -21.73 8.73
N LYS A 131 2.08 -23.03 8.51
CA LYS A 131 2.04 -24.01 9.61
C LYS A 131 3.38 -24.22 10.30
N SER A 132 4.49 -23.91 9.63
CA SER A 132 5.84 -23.98 10.21
C SER A 132 6.22 -22.70 10.97
N GLY A 133 5.36 -21.67 10.96
CA GLY A 133 5.57 -20.43 11.70
C GLY A 133 6.31 -19.34 10.93
N ASP A 134 6.37 -19.42 9.59
CA ASP A 134 7.08 -18.43 8.77
C ASP A 134 6.53 -17.00 8.92
N SER A 135 5.26 -16.83 9.25
CA SER A 135 4.59 -15.53 9.34
C SER A 135 3.38 -15.58 10.26
N ASP A 136 3.17 -14.50 11.02
CA ASP A 136 1.91 -14.28 11.72
C ASP A 136 0.76 -14.16 10.70
N HIS A 137 -0.24 -15.02 10.83
CA HIS A 137 -1.31 -15.05 9.85
C HIS A 137 -2.70 -15.35 10.44
N ILE A 138 -3.71 -14.76 9.81
CA ILE A 138 -5.12 -15.02 10.07
C ILE A 138 -5.70 -15.70 8.83
N ASN A 139 -6.15 -16.93 9.01
CA ASN A 139 -6.78 -17.70 7.96
C ASN A 139 -8.29 -17.70 8.16
N GLY A 140 -9.02 -17.15 7.18
CA GLY A 140 -10.49 -17.08 7.20
C GLY A 140 -11.16 -18.45 7.29
N MET A 141 -10.47 -19.56 6.95
CA MET A 141 -11.00 -20.91 7.18
C MET A 141 -11.20 -21.22 8.67
N ASP A 142 -10.38 -20.65 9.55
CA ASP A 142 -10.44 -20.89 10.99
C ASP A 142 -11.56 -20.04 11.66
N TYR A 143 -12.05 -19.01 10.96
CA TYR A 143 -12.97 -18.00 11.50
C TYR A 143 -14.21 -17.77 10.59
N ASP A 144 -14.48 -18.65 9.64
CA ASP A 144 -15.61 -18.52 8.70
C ASP A 144 -16.94 -18.60 9.46
N GLY A 145 -17.80 -17.60 9.29
CA GLY A 145 -19.04 -17.44 10.05
C GLY A 145 -18.88 -16.72 11.40
N SER A 146 -17.68 -16.25 11.75
CA SER A 146 -17.42 -15.45 12.97
C SER A 146 -16.69 -14.14 12.66
N LEU A 147 -15.35 -14.15 12.65
CA LEU A 147 -14.53 -12.99 12.31
C LEU A 147 -14.41 -12.77 10.79
N PHE A 148 -14.80 -13.79 10.01
CA PHE A 148 -15.03 -13.69 8.57
C PHE A 148 -16.51 -13.95 8.29
N TRP A 149 -17.12 -13.14 7.43
CA TRP A 149 -18.51 -13.34 7.03
C TRP A 149 -18.62 -13.62 5.54
N ARG A 150 -19.79 -14.18 5.16
CA ARG A 150 -20.17 -14.45 3.78
C ARG A 150 -21.23 -13.43 3.36
N THR A 151 -20.97 -12.70 2.27
CA THR A 151 -22.01 -11.86 1.67
C THR A 151 -23.00 -12.71 0.88
N ASP A 152 -24.24 -12.24 0.79
CA ASP A 152 -25.35 -12.89 0.09
C ASP A 152 -25.47 -12.46 -1.39
N PHE A 153 -24.99 -11.26 -1.73
CA PHE A 153 -24.98 -10.73 -3.09
C PHE A 153 -23.87 -11.34 -3.99
N ARG A 154 -23.06 -12.27 -3.47
CA ARG A 154 -22.03 -13.00 -4.22
C ARG A 154 -22.03 -14.47 -3.86
N GLU A 155 -21.75 -15.29 -4.87
CA GLU A 155 -21.56 -16.72 -4.69
C GLU A 155 -20.17 -17.06 -4.13
N ALA A 156 -20.11 -18.12 -3.33
CA ALA A 156 -18.84 -18.70 -2.93
C ALA A 156 -18.06 -19.15 -4.19
N PRO A 157 -16.72 -19.00 -4.19
CA PRO A 157 -15.84 -18.50 -3.12
C PRO A 157 -15.53 -16.99 -3.21
N HIS A 158 -16.36 -16.18 -3.86
CA HIS A 158 -16.11 -14.75 -4.10
C HIS A 158 -16.81 -13.82 -3.09
N ASN A 159 -17.22 -14.37 -1.95
CA ASN A 159 -18.10 -13.70 -0.99
C ASN A 159 -17.55 -13.67 0.43
N SER A 160 -16.28 -14.04 0.68
CA SER A 160 -15.70 -13.99 2.04
C SER A 160 -15.11 -12.63 2.35
N TYR A 161 -15.48 -12.01 3.46
CA TYR A 161 -15.00 -10.69 3.87
C TYR A 161 -14.60 -10.69 5.34
N THR A 162 -13.76 -9.72 5.72
CA THR A 162 -13.45 -9.40 7.11
C THR A 162 -13.36 -7.89 7.30
N SER A 163 -13.09 -7.42 8.52
CA SER A 163 -12.95 -6.01 8.86
C SER A 163 -11.69 -5.80 9.69
N PHE A 164 -11.16 -4.57 9.75
CA PHE A 164 -10.05 -4.28 10.65
C PHE A 164 -10.36 -4.66 12.11
N LYS A 165 -11.59 -4.37 12.56
CA LYS A 165 -12.07 -4.73 13.90
C LYS A 165 -11.99 -6.25 14.15
N ASN A 166 -12.37 -7.05 13.16
CA ASN A 166 -12.33 -8.51 13.27
C ASN A 166 -10.90 -9.06 13.16
N ILE A 167 -10.07 -8.49 12.28
CA ILE A 167 -8.65 -8.84 12.17
C ILE A 167 -7.94 -8.60 13.50
N LYS A 168 -8.20 -7.47 14.17
CA LYS A 168 -7.63 -7.17 15.48
C LYS A 168 -8.02 -8.21 16.53
N LYS A 169 -9.28 -8.63 16.57
CA LYS A 169 -9.73 -9.69 17.47
C LYS A 169 -9.03 -11.02 17.18
N ALA A 170 -8.91 -11.41 15.91
CA ALA A 170 -8.21 -12.64 15.53
C ALA A 170 -6.70 -12.58 15.87
N ALA A 171 -6.09 -11.40 15.77
CA ALA A 171 -4.72 -11.18 16.21
C ALA A 171 -4.58 -11.35 17.73
N ASP A 172 -5.50 -10.75 18.50
CA ASP A 172 -5.55 -10.89 19.96
C ASP A 172 -5.73 -12.37 20.37
N ASP A 173 -6.64 -13.11 19.71
CA ASP A 173 -6.87 -14.55 19.94
C ASP A 173 -5.60 -15.40 19.72
N LYS A 174 -4.74 -14.98 18.79
CA LYS A 174 -3.47 -15.64 18.47
C LYS A 174 -2.26 -15.08 19.24
N GLY A 175 -2.45 -14.02 20.02
CA GLY A 175 -1.38 -13.32 20.73
C GLY A 175 -0.43 -12.52 19.83
N TYR A 176 -0.87 -12.14 18.64
CA TYR A 176 -0.06 -11.36 17.70
C TYR A 176 -0.05 -9.87 18.04
N SER A 177 1.13 -9.25 17.94
CA SER A 177 1.25 -7.80 18.08
C SER A 177 0.59 -7.08 16.91
N MET A 178 -0.18 -6.04 17.23
CA MET A 178 -0.72 -5.07 16.26
C MET A 178 0.12 -3.79 16.19
N LYS A 179 1.29 -3.78 16.84
CA LYS A 179 2.26 -2.70 16.79
C LYS A 179 3.56 -3.17 16.14
N ALA A 180 4.07 -2.40 15.20
CA ALA A 180 5.37 -2.59 14.59
C ALA A 180 5.96 -1.24 14.16
N ARG A 181 7.29 -1.17 14.07
CA ARG A 181 7.96 -0.06 13.39
C ARG A 181 8.21 -0.48 11.95
N THR A 182 7.48 0.13 11.02
CA THR A 182 7.65 -0.13 9.59
C THR A 182 8.72 0.79 9.02
N GLU A 183 9.71 0.20 8.35
CA GLU A 183 10.73 0.97 7.64
C GLU A 183 10.08 1.73 6.46
N PRO A 184 10.29 3.05 6.36
CA PRO A 184 9.61 3.84 5.35
C PRO A 184 10.15 3.56 3.95
N TYR A 185 9.28 3.71 2.95
CA TYR A 185 9.75 3.91 1.58
C TYR A 185 10.41 5.29 1.44
N THR A 186 11.23 5.44 0.39
CA THR A 186 11.79 6.76 0.04
C THR A 186 10.75 7.56 -0.74
N PHE A 187 10.45 8.79 -0.30
CA PHE A 187 9.49 9.68 -0.94
C PHE A 187 10.11 10.99 -1.44
N GLN A 188 9.50 11.56 -2.47
CA GLN A 188 9.84 12.89 -2.97
C GLN A 188 9.37 13.95 -1.98
N THR A 189 10.21 14.97 -1.73
CA THR A 189 9.90 16.08 -0.82
C THR A 189 8.97 17.14 -1.44
N ALA A 190 8.88 17.18 -2.77
CA ALA A 190 8.01 18.09 -3.50
C ALA A 190 7.32 17.36 -4.66
N ARG A 191 6.02 17.60 -4.83
CA ARG A 191 5.25 17.07 -5.95
C ARG A 191 5.58 17.87 -7.21
N ALA A 192 6.32 17.27 -8.14
CA ALA A 192 6.51 17.86 -9.46
C ALA A 192 5.17 17.90 -10.20
N ALA A 193 4.77 19.08 -10.70
CA ALA A 193 3.58 19.20 -11.53
C ALA A 193 3.81 18.51 -12.88
N SER A 194 2.81 17.76 -13.36
CA SER A 194 2.79 17.22 -14.73
C SER A 194 2.83 18.37 -15.73
N SER A 195 3.94 18.57 -16.44
CA SER A 195 4.09 19.66 -17.41
C SER A 195 3.56 19.31 -18.81
N GLY A 196 3.19 18.05 -19.07
CA GLY A 196 2.77 17.55 -20.38
C GLY A 196 1.43 16.81 -20.42
N THR A 197 1.14 16.27 -21.60
CA THR A 197 0.10 15.25 -21.78
C THR A 197 0.51 13.98 -21.04
N PRO A 198 -0.30 13.46 -20.10
CA PRO A 198 0.11 12.34 -19.28
C PRO A 198 0.21 11.04 -20.07
N TYR A 199 1.09 10.16 -19.60
CA TYR A 199 1.22 8.79 -20.04
C TYR A 199 0.23 7.87 -19.33
N SER A 200 -0.25 6.88 -20.06
CA SER A 200 -1.09 5.79 -19.59
C SER A 200 -0.38 4.45 -19.83
N ALA A 201 -0.77 3.42 -19.07
CA ALA A 201 -0.23 2.08 -19.22
C ALA A 201 -1.34 1.06 -19.36
N ARG A 202 -1.19 0.13 -20.31
CA ARG A 202 -2.02 -1.05 -20.46
C ARG A 202 -1.18 -2.31 -20.24
N LEU A 203 -1.68 -3.23 -19.44
CA LEU A 203 -1.05 -4.51 -19.11
C LEU A 203 -1.99 -5.64 -19.52
N ASP A 204 -1.45 -6.68 -20.18
CA ASP A 204 -2.20 -7.89 -20.52
C ASP A 204 -1.68 -9.12 -19.76
N TYR A 205 -2.38 -9.47 -18.68
CA TYR A 205 -2.17 -10.71 -17.92
C TYR A 205 -2.84 -11.92 -18.59
N GLY A 206 -3.67 -11.69 -19.59
CA GLY A 206 -4.46 -12.69 -20.26
C GLY A 206 -3.64 -13.73 -21.03
N THR A 207 -4.40 -14.66 -21.59
CA THR A 207 -3.94 -15.64 -22.57
C THR A 207 -4.79 -15.50 -23.82
N LYS A 208 -4.48 -16.28 -24.87
CA LYS A 208 -5.27 -16.31 -26.10
C LYS A 208 -6.79 -16.48 -25.88
N ASN A 209 -7.21 -17.16 -24.81
CA ASN A 209 -8.61 -17.52 -24.57
C ASN A 209 -9.23 -16.84 -23.34
N VAL A 210 -8.45 -16.10 -22.55
CA VAL A 210 -8.93 -15.48 -21.31
C VAL A 210 -8.38 -14.07 -21.23
N THR A 211 -9.28 -13.09 -21.20
CA THR A 211 -8.91 -11.68 -21.01
C THR A 211 -8.58 -11.40 -19.56
N ASN A 212 -7.51 -10.65 -19.33
CA ASN A 212 -7.24 -9.99 -18.06
C ASN A 212 -6.43 -8.74 -18.36
N ASN A 213 -7.12 -7.71 -18.84
CA ASN A 213 -6.52 -6.44 -19.22
C ASN A 213 -6.63 -5.45 -18.05
N VAL A 214 -5.54 -4.78 -17.74
CA VAL A 214 -5.49 -3.70 -16.75
C VAL A 214 -5.01 -2.44 -17.43
N GLU A 215 -5.69 -1.32 -17.19
CA GLU A 215 -5.26 -0.01 -17.71
C GLU A 215 -5.17 1.01 -16.59
N TYR A 216 -4.18 1.89 -16.70
CA TYR A 216 -3.97 3.03 -15.81
C TYR A 216 -3.98 4.31 -16.63
N GLY A 217 -4.86 5.23 -16.27
CA GLY A 217 -4.95 6.55 -16.88
C GLY A 217 -4.81 7.65 -15.85
N TYR A 218 -4.07 8.71 -16.18
CA TYR A 218 -3.90 9.83 -15.25
C TYR A 218 -5.09 10.79 -15.33
N ASP A 219 -5.83 10.90 -14.23
CA ASP A 219 -6.89 11.87 -14.05
C ASP A 219 -6.35 13.11 -13.32
N LYS A 220 -6.30 14.25 -14.04
CA LYS A 220 -5.85 15.53 -13.49
C LYS A 220 -6.78 16.09 -12.41
N LYS A 221 -8.09 15.82 -12.49
CA LYS A 221 -9.08 16.27 -11.49
C LYS A 221 -8.95 15.44 -10.21
N ALA A 222 -8.82 14.12 -10.35
CA ALA A 222 -8.58 13.23 -9.20
C ALA A 222 -7.16 13.40 -8.63
N GLY A 223 -6.23 13.95 -9.40
CA GLY A 223 -4.86 14.19 -8.96
C GLY A 223 -4.06 12.89 -8.85
N GLY A 224 -4.27 11.94 -9.76
CA GLY A 224 -3.60 10.64 -9.75
C GLY A 224 -4.02 9.74 -10.90
N TYR A 225 -3.53 8.52 -10.90
CA TYR A 225 -3.96 7.46 -11.81
C TYR A 225 -5.23 6.79 -11.30
N VAL A 226 -6.17 6.54 -12.21
CA VAL A 226 -7.28 5.62 -12.03
C VAL A 226 -7.00 4.32 -12.77
N ARG A 227 -7.59 3.22 -12.31
CA ARG A 227 -7.36 1.88 -12.84
C ARG A 227 -8.63 1.30 -13.43
N THR A 228 -8.59 0.68 -14.60
CA THR A 228 -9.65 -0.23 -15.07
C THR A 228 -9.17 -1.68 -15.09
N SER A 229 -10.13 -2.60 -15.03
CA SER A 229 -9.91 -4.01 -15.33
C SER A 229 -10.98 -4.52 -16.26
N ASP A 230 -10.56 -5.06 -17.40
CA ASP A 230 -11.44 -5.54 -18.46
C ASP A 230 -12.50 -4.49 -18.86
N GLY A 231 -12.06 -3.23 -18.95
CA GLY A 231 -12.90 -2.08 -19.32
C GLY A 231 -13.78 -1.51 -18.19
N MET A 232 -13.77 -2.10 -17.00
CA MET A 232 -14.54 -1.60 -15.86
C MET A 232 -13.66 -0.80 -14.90
N LEU A 233 -14.13 0.37 -14.47
CA LEU A 233 -13.42 1.22 -13.50
C LEU A 233 -13.24 0.48 -12.17
N THR A 234 -12.03 0.52 -11.63
CA THR A 234 -11.71 -0.05 -10.32
C THR A 234 -12.18 0.93 -9.25
N THR A 235 -13.36 0.66 -8.72
CA THR A 235 -13.94 1.37 -7.57
C THR A 235 -13.79 0.55 -6.30
N ASP A 236 -13.94 1.20 -5.16
CA ASP A 236 -14.14 0.53 -3.87
C ASP A 236 -15.64 0.31 -3.66
N LEU A 237 -16.05 -0.92 -3.31
CA LEU A 237 -17.46 -1.25 -3.10
C LEU A 237 -18.08 -0.43 -1.95
N GLU A 238 -17.30 -0.08 -0.94
CA GLU A 238 -17.81 0.62 0.25
C GLU A 238 -18.08 2.11 -0.01
N THR A 239 -17.38 2.72 -0.98
CA THR A 239 -17.49 4.15 -1.29
C THR A 239 -18.09 4.43 -2.67
N GLU A 240 -18.11 3.44 -3.55
CA GLU A 240 -18.44 3.54 -4.99
C GLU A 240 -17.51 4.48 -5.79
N GLU A 241 -16.53 5.08 -5.13
CA GLU A 241 -15.56 5.99 -5.72
C GLU A 241 -14.38 5.25 -6.37
N PRO A 242 -13.76 5.84 -7.40
CA PRO A 242 -12.55 5.29 -8.03
C PRO A 242 -11.39 5.19 -7.05
N VAL A 243 -10.60 4.12 -7.16
CA VAL A 243 -9.30 4.05 -6.46
C VAL A 243 -8.30 4.95 -7.18
N VAL A 244 -7.79 5.96 -6.47
CA VAL A 244 -6.82 6.95 -7.01
C VAL A 244 -5.42 6.65 -6.49
N LEU A 245 -4.44 6.64 -7.40
CA LEU A 245 -3.07 6.20 -7.15
C LEU A 245 -2.07 7.29 -7.53
N GLN A 246 -1.02 7.48 -6.74
CA GLN A 246 0.06 8.42 -7.07
C GLN A 246 1.23 7.74 -7.78
N ASN A 247 1.39 6.44 -7.57
CA ASN A 247 2.48 5.65 -8.13
C ASN A 247 1.95 4.35 -8.73
N ILE A 248 2.32 4.05 -9.97
CA ILE A 248 2.20 2.71 -10.55
C ILE A 248 3.61 2.19 -10.80
N LEU A 249 3.99 1.11 -10.12
CA LEU A 249 5.25 0.43 -10.35
C LEU A 249 4.96 -0.89 -11.04
N ILE A 250 5.48 -1.10 -12.24
CA ILE A 250 5.36 -2.35 -12.99
C ILE A 250 6.73 -3.00 -12.98
N VAL A 251 6.82 -4.24 -12.50
CA VAL A 251 8.08 -4.98 -12.38
C VAL A 251 8.01 -6.30 -13.12
N GLU A 252 9.07 -6.59 -13.87
CA GLU A 252 9.30 -7.90 -14.48
C GLU A 252 9.97 -8.82 -13.46
N ALA A 253 9.37 -9.98 -13.22
CA ALA A 253 9.94 -11.01 -12.38
C ALA A 253 9.78 -12.37 -13.05
N GLU A 254 10.76 -13.27 -12.91
CA GLU A 254 10.67 -14.60 -13.51
C GLU A 254 9.50 -15.38 -12.89
N HIS A 255 8.65 -15.98 -13.73
CA HIS A 255 7.56 -16.84 -13.29
C HIS A 255 7.79 -18.29 -13.73
N GLN A 256 7.67 -19.23 -12.80
CA GLN A 256 7.79 -20.67 -13.08
C GLN A 256 6.48 -21.38 -12.71
N VAL A 257 5.84 -22.04 -13.67
CA VAL A 257 4.63 -22.83 -13.41
C VAL A 257 5.00 -24.11 -12.66
N LYS A 258 4.37 -24.35 -11.50
CA LYS A 258 4.74 -25.45 -10.58
C LYS A 258 3.84 -26.67 -10.67
N ASP A 259 2.63 -26.52 -11.20
CA ASP A 259 1.64 -27.60 -11.26
C ASP A 259 0.64 -27.43 -12.41
N THR A 260 -0.22 -28.44 -12.59
CA THR A 260 -1.28 -28.46 -13.61
C THR A 260 -2.42 -27.48 -13.32
N ASP A 261 -2.56 -27.01 -12.07
CA ASP A 261 -3.52 -25.98 -11.69
C ASP A 261 -3.05 -24.57 -12.12
N GLY A 262 -1.85 -24.48 -12.71
CA GLY A 262 -1.26 -23.22 -13.16
C GLY A 262 -0.77 -22.33 -12.02
N ARG A 263 -0.47 -22.92 -10.84
CA ARG A 263 0.20 -22.19 -9.74
C ARG A 263 1.63 -21.86 -10.16
N ARG A 264 2.16 -20.77 -9.62
CA ARG A 264 3.44 -20.22 -10.04
C ARG A 264 4.35 -19.97 -8.85
N ASP A 265 5.64 -20.18 -9.06
CA ASP A 265 6.68 -19.48 -8.33
C ASP A 265 6.94 -18.15 -9.03
N ILE A 266 7.30 -17.14 -8.25
CA ILE A 266 7.71 -15.83 -8.75
C ILE A 266 9.03 -15.51 -8.08
N ASP A 267 10.09 -15.32 -8.87
CA ASP A 267 11.38 -14.92 -8.35
C ASP A 267 11.36 -13.45 -7.93
N LEU A 268 11.09 -13.23 -6.65
CA LEU A 268 11.14 -11.91 -6.05
C LEU A 268 12.52 -11.53 -5.53
N ARG A 269 13.57 -12.35 -5.72
CA ARG A 269 14.90 -12.14 -5.11
C ARG A 269 15.90 -11.53 -6.09
N SER A 270 15.87 -11.97 -7.34
CA SER A 270 16.89 -11.60 -8.34
C SER A 270 16.84 -10.13 -8.78
N GLY A 271 15.74 -9.43 -8.52
CA GLY A 271 15.49 -8.13 -9.12
C GLY A 271 15.13 -8.25 -10.60
N GLY A 272 15.07 -7.13 -11.30
CA GLY A 272 14.72 -7.11 -12.72
C GLY A 272 14.43 -5.72 -13.24
N GLN A 273 13.85 -5.65 -14.44
CA GLN A 273 13.47 -4.38 -15.06
C GLN A 273 12.05 -3.96 -14.65
N GLY A 274 11.75 -2.68 -14.84
CA GLY A 274 10.42 -2.16 -14.55
C GLY A 274 10.12 -0.80 -15.17
N LEU A 275 8.88 -0.36 -14.97
CA LEU A 275 8.37 0.94 -15.35
C LEU A 275 7.74 1.59 -14.13
N LEU A 276 8.08 2.85 -13.89
CA LEU A 276 7.49 3.65 -12.81
C LEU A 276 6.71 4.81 -13.43
N LEU A 277 5.40 4.84 -13.18
CA LEU A 277 4.51 5.91 -13.58
C LEU A 277 4.13 6.78 -12.39
N GLN A 278 4.37 8.08 -12.53
CA GLN A 278 4.21 9.08 -11.46
C GLN A 278 3.92 10.45 -12.07
N ASN A 279 2.95 11.18 -11.51
CA ASN A 279 2.61 12.54 -11.95
C ASN A 279 2.43 12.67 -13.48
N GLY A 280 1.82 11.67 -14.12
CA GLY A 280 1.61 11.67 -15.58
C GLY A 280 2.85 11.32 -16.40
N GLU A 281 4.01 11.07 -15.79
CA GLU A 281 5.25 10.70 -16.48
C GLU A 281 5.54 9.21 -16.32
N VAL A 282 6.33 8.64 -17.22
CA VAL A 282 6.83 7.26 -17.16
C VAL A 282 8.35 7.24 -17.15
N ARG A 283 8.94 6.38 -16.33
CA ARG A 283 10.39 6.17 -16.26
C ARG A 283 10.70 4.68 -16.32
N GLN A 284 11.66 4.30 -17.16
CA GLN A 284 12.25 2.97 -17.08
C GLN A 284 13.18 2.89 -15.89
N VAL A 285 12.91 1.94 -15.01
CA VAL A 285 13.67 1.66 -13.79
C VAL A 285 14.12 0.20 -13.80
N ASP A 286 15.07 -0.14 -12.96
CA ASP A 286 15.23 -1.51 -12.49
C ASP A 286 14.55 -1.62 -11.12
N TRP A 287 14.41 -2.83 -10.59
CA TRP A 287 13.98 -3.07 -9.22
C TRP A 287 14.90 -4.08 -8.54
N LYS A 288 15.06 -3.93 -7.23
CA LYS A 288 15.73 -4.89 -6.37
C LYS A 288 14.81 -5.34 -5.25
N ASN A 289 15.09 -6.51 -4.70
CA ASN A 289 14.57 -6.90 -3.39
C ASN A 289 15.45 -6.30 -2.29
N GLU A 290 14.85 -5.56 -1.38
CA GLU A 290 15.50 -5.10 -0.15
C GLU A 290 14.63 -5.50 1.04
N ASP A 291 15.10 -6.51 1.78
CA ASP A 291 14.42 -7.08 2.94
C ASP A 291 12.97 -7.49 2.65
N GLY A 292 12.72 -8.16 1.53
CA GLY A 292 11.39 -8.61 1.12
C GLY A 292 10.55 -7.54 0.40
N ARG A 293 11.06 -6.31 0.26
CA ARG A 293 10.36 -5.21 -0.43
C ARG A 293 10.89 -5.00 -1.84
N ILE A 294 9.98 -4.70 -2.76
CA ILE A 294 10.31 -4.32 -4.14
C ILE A 294 10.65 -2.82 -4.14
N ILE A 295 11.91 -2.50 -4.43
CA ILE A 295 12.43 -1.12 -4.45
C ILE A 295 12.81 -0.73 -5.89
N PRO A 296 12.20 0.31 -6.48
CA PRO A 296 12.63 0.80 -7.78
C PRO A 296 13.98 1.51 -7.67
N VAL A 297 14.89 1.21 -8.58
CA VAL A 297 16.24 1.77 -8.64
C VAL A 297 16.58 2.23 -10.06
N LYS A 298 17.46 3.23 -10.15
CA LYS A 298 18.03 3.70 -11.41
C LYS A 298 19.49 4.06 -11.16
N ASP A 299 20.39 3.53 -11.98
CA ASP A 299 21.84 3.77 -11.89
C ASP A 299 22.39 3.52 -10.47
N GLY A 300 21.91 2.44 -9.83
CA GLY A 300 22.30 2.03 -8.48
C GLY A 300 21.67 2.83 -7.33
N LYS A 301 20.79 3.80 -7.61
CA LYS A 301 20.13 4.63 -6.59
C LYS A 301 18.64 4.36 -6.52
N THR A 302 18.07 4.36 -5.31
CA THR A 302 16.63 4.26 -5.09
C THR A 302 15.90 5.42 -5.77
N VAL A 303 14.86 5.11 -6.55
CA VAL A 303 13.97 6.11 -7.14
C VAL A 303 12.82 6.37 -6.16
N PRO A 304 12.63 7.60 -5.69
CA PRO A 304 11.63 7.90 -4.67
C PRO A 304 10.20 7.85 -5.22
N PHE A 305 9.27 7.36 -4.39
CA PHE A 305 7.83 7.45 -4.65
C PHE A 305 7.31 8.88 -4.48
N VAL A 306 6.22 9.22 -5.17
CA VAL A 306 5.41 10.41 -4.88
C VAL A 306 4.58 10.11 -3.63
N PRO A 307 4.48 11.03 -2.65
CA PRO A 307 3.60 10.83 -1.50
C PRO A 307 2.16 10.49 -1.93
N GLY A 308 1.63 9.37 -1.42
CA GLY A 308 0.32 8.82 -1.78
C GLY A 308 0.33 7.30 -1.95
N LYS A 309 -0.71 6.78 -2.60
CA LYS A 309 -0.95 5.34 -2.75
C LYS A 309 -0.16 4.76 -3.92
N THR A 310 0.29 3.53 -3.76
CA THR A 310 1.14 2.83 -4.74
C THR A 310 0.50 1.52 -5.20
N TRP A 311 0.47 1.28 -6.51
CA TRP A 311 0.09 -0.02 -7.05
C TRP A 311 1.28 -0.66 -7.74
N ILE A 312 1.65 -1.86 -7.28
CA ILE A 312 2.76 -2.65 -7.83
C ILE A 312 2.18 -3.78 -8.67
N ASN A 313 2.51 -3.82 -9.96
CA ASN A 313 2.16 -4.91 -10.88
C ASN A 313 3.39 -5.80 -11.08
N ILE A 314 3.26 -7.08 -10.74
CA ILE A 314 4.30 -8.08 -10.99
C ILE A 314 3.91 -8.88 -12.22
N ILE A 315 4.68 -8.71 -13.29
CA ILE A 315 4.44 -9.33 -14.60
C ILE A 315 5.57 -10.28 -14.98
N PRO A 316 5.30 -11.29 -15.82
CA PRO A 316 6.34 -12.22 -16.27
C PRO A 316 7.23 -11.65 -17.38
N ASP A 317 6.76 -10.63 -18.10
CA ASP A 317 7.43 -10.07 -19.28
C ASP A 317 6.92 -8.64 -19.55
N LEU A 318 7.83 -7.66 -19.63
CA LEU A 318 7.52 -6.26 -19.93
C LEU A 318 6.93 -6.04 -21.33
N SER A 319 7.11 -6.98 -22.27
CA SER A 319 6.47 -6.94 -23.60
C SER A 319 4.93 -6.95 -23.53
N LYS A 320 4.36 -7.37 -22.40
CA LYS A 320 2.92 -7.31 -22.10
C LYS A 320 2.42 -5.93 -21.69
N VAL A 321 3.30 -4.92 -21.66
CA VAL A 321 2.98 -3.55 -21.27
C VAL A 321 3.06 -2.62 -22.47
N SER A 322 1.98 -1.89 -22.70
CA SER A 322 1.92 -0.83 -23.70
C SER A 322 1.77 0.52 -23.01
N ILE A 323 2.62 1.48 -23.39
CA ILE A 323 2.56 2.86 -22.91
C ILE A 323 1.97 3.74 -24.01
N SER A 324 0.98 4.57 -23.67
CA SER A 324 0.37 5.54 -24.57
C SER A 324 0.38 6.95 -23.97
N LYS A 325 0.16 7.97 -24.78
CA LYS A 325 0.12 9.37 -24.35
C LYS A 325 -1.21 9.99 -24.76
N GLY A 326 -1.91 10.64 -23.83
CA GLY A 326 -3.11 11.43 -24.12
C GLY A 326 -4.44 10.69 -24.10
N GLU A 327 -4.43 9.37 -24.00
CA GLU A 327 -5.63 8.58 -23.72
C GLU A 327 -5.71 8.37 -22.21
N GLY A 328 -6.47 9.21 -21.53
CA GLY A 328 -7.00 8.84 -20.21
C GLY A 328 -7.94 7.66 -20.38
N VAL A 329 -8.04 6.84 -19.34
CA VAL A 329 -9.04 5.77 -19.26
C VAL A 329 -10.44 6.35 -19.21
#